data_AF-J3CYE1-F1
#
_entry.id   AF-J3CYE1-F1
#
_cell.length_a   1.000
_cell.length_b   1.000
_cell.length_c   1.000
_cell.angle_alpha   90.00
_cell.angle_beta   90.00
_cell.angle_gamma   90.00
#
_symmetry.space_group_name_H-M   'P 1'
#
loop_
_entity.id
_entity.type
_entity.pdbx_description
1 polymer ?
#
loop_
_entity_poly.entity_id
_entity_poly.type
_entity_poly.pdbx_seq_one_letter_code
_entity_poly.pdbx_strand_id
1 'polypeptide(L)'
;MTYHIGLFQAPDEPAVPTHQRVHVELEVIVVRALALLLAQLATAPIVSETVETGEHRFVDLETFECRDITRSTVLQRVCYDPAQKALIVAVGGAYDRYCGVTADTVERLLGAPSMGRFFNQTIKRDVAAGRYVCGSAKAL
;
A
#
# COMPACT_ATOMS: atom_id res chain seq x y z
N MET A 1 3.10 87.48 -23.26
CA MET A 1 2.25 86.53 -22.50
C MET A 1 2.22 85.25 -23.32
N THR A 2 3.17 84.36 -23.06
CA THR A 2 3.40 83.16 -23.87
C THR A 2 3.53 82.00 -22.90
N TYR A 3 2.59 81.07 -22.96
CA TYR A 3 2.50 79.93 -22.06
C TYR A 3 3.26 78.76 -22.69
N HIS A 4 4.31 78.28 -22.03
CA HIS A 4 4.99 77.04 -22.40
C HIS A 4 4.29 75.87 -21.69
N ILE A 5 3.63 75.01 -22.47
CA ILE A 5 3.09 73.73 -22.01
C ILE A 5 4.27 72.75 -21.93
N GLY A 6 4.67 72.37 -20.73
CA GLY A 6 5.64 71.30 -20.51
C GLY A 6 5.02 69.94 -20.83
N LEU A 7 5.71 69.14 -21.65
CA LEU A 7 5.34 67.74 -21.88
C LEU A 7 5.53 66.95 -20.58
N PHE A 8 4.44 66.35 -20.11
CA PHE A 8 4.41 65.35 -19.05
C PHE A 8 5.04 64.06 -19.60
N GLN A 9 6.25 63.71 -19.16
CA GLN A 9 6.87 62.43 -19.49
C GLN A 9 6.13 61.32 -18.72
N ALA A 10 5.61 60.32 -19.44
CA ALA A 10 5.07 59.11 -18.86
C ALA A 10 6.20 58.32 -18.15
N PRO A 11 5.97 57.73 -16.97
CA PRO A 11 6.98 56.88 -16.34
C PRO A 11 7.15 55.58 -17.14
N ASP A 12 8.40 55.24 -17.45
CA ASP A 12 8.79 53.97 -18.07
C ASP A 12 8.28 52.79 -17.22
N GLU A 13 7.47 51.91 -17.82
CA GLU A 13 7.13 50.62 -17.20
C GLU A 13 8.40 49.77 -17.04
N PRO A 14 8.72 49.25 -15.84
CA PRO A 14 9.88 48.39 -15.67
C PRO A 14 9.64 47.07 -16.43
N ALA A 15 10.37 46.90 -17.53
CA ALA A 15 10.43 45.65 -18.26
C ALA A 15 10.94 44.55 -17.34
N VAL A 16 10.05 43.64 -16.91
CA VAL A 16 10.42 42.47 -16.13
C VAL A 16 11.42 41.64 -16.96
N PRO A 17 12.62 41.35 -16.42
CA PRO A 17 13.67 40.67 -17.18
C PRO A 17 13.17 39.27 -17.59
N THR A 18 13.26 38.98 -18.89
CA THR A 18 12.71 37.77 -19.52
C THR A 18 13.15 36.48 -18.83
N HIS A 19 14.35 36.46 -18.24
CA HIS A 19 14.89 35.32 -17.49
C HIS A 19 14.07 34.98 -16.23
N GLN A 20 13.56 35.98 -15.50
CA GLN A 20 12.71 35.76 -14.31
C GLN A 20 11.35 35.14 -14.68
N ARG A 21 10.84 35.46 -15.88
CA ARG A 21 9.56 34.97 -16.40
C ARG A 21 9.63 33.50 -16.80
N VAL A 22 10.73 33.09 -17.43
CA VAL A 22 10.93 31.68 -17.85
C VAL A 22 11.05 30.74 -16.65
N HIS A 23 11.72 31.17 -15.56
CA HIS A 23 11.84 30.36 -14.35
C HIS A 23 10.48 30.11 -13.66
N VAL A 24 9.64 31.14 -13.52
CA VAL A 24 8.31 31.00 -12.90
C VAL A 24 7.36 30.16 -13.76
N GLU A 25 7.40 30.33 -15.09
CA GLU A 25 6.61 29.50 -16.02
C GLU A 25 7.02 28.03 -15.95
N LEU A 26 8.33 27.74 -15.88
CA LEU A 26 8.83 26.37 -15.80
C LEU A 26 8.45 25.70 -14.47
N GLU A 27 8.52 26.42 -13.34
CA GLU A 27 8.06 25.90 -12.04
C GLU A 27 6.55 25.65 -12.03
N VAL A 28 5.75 26.56 -12.58
CA VAL A 28 4.29 26.38 -12.68
C VAL A 28 3.93 25.20 -13.58
N ILE A 29 4.66 25.00 -14.68
CA ILE A 29 4.48 23.84 -15.56
C ILE A 29 4.82 22.54 -14.83
N VAL A 30 5.94 22.50 -14.09
CA VAL A 30 6.36 21.31 -13.33
C VAL A 30 5.35 20.95 -12.24
N VAL A 31 4.86 21.93 -11.48
CA VAL A 31 3.86 21.70 -10.43
C VAL A 31 2.54 21.19 -11.02
N ARG A 32 2.08 21.77 -12.13
CA ARG A 32 0.85 21.31 -12.80
C ARG A 32 1.01 19.91 -13.39
N ALA A 33 2.14 19.62 -14.04
CA ALA A 33 2.44 18.30 -14.56
C ALA A 33 2.48 17.25 -13.44
N LEU A 34 3.11 17.57 -12.30
CA LEU A 34 3.15 16.69 -11.14
C LEU A 34 1.76 16.48 -10.53
N ALA A 35 0.96 17.54 -10.38
CA ALA A 35 -0.41 17.44 -9.85
C ALA A 35 -1.30 16.57 -10.75
N LEU A 36 -1.17 16.70 -12.07
CA LEU A 36 -1.89 15.86 -13.02
C LEU A 36 -1.46 14.40 -12.93
N LEU A 37 -0.14 14.14 -12.82
CA LEU A 37 0.39 12.78 -12.67
C LEU A 37 -0.10 12.12 -11.37
N LEU A 38 -0.07 12.85 -10.26
CA LEU A 38 -0.57 12.36 -8.96
C LEU A 38 -2.08 12.12 -8.97
N ALA A 39 -2.86 12.98 -9.64
CA ALA A 39 -4.30 12.79 -9.80
C ALA A 39 -4.63 11.52 -10.59
N GLN A 40 -3.82 11.15 -11.58
CA GLN A 40 -3.99 9.89 -12.31
C GLN A 40 -3.76 8.67 -11.41
N LEU A 41 -2.72 8.68 -10.58
CA LEU A 41 -2.43 7.61 -9.61
C LEU A 41 -3.55 7.42 -8.58
N ALA A 42 -4.23 8.50 -8.17
CA ALA A 42 -5.33 8.45 -7.21
C ALA A 42 -6.62 7.77 -7.76
N THR A 43 -6.72 7.59 -9.08
CA THR A 43 -7.88 6.95 -9.73
C THR A 43 -7.67 5.48 -10.08
N ALA A 44 -6.49 4.92 -9.78
CA ALA A 44 -6.20 3.52 -10.04
C ALA A 44 -7.13 2.63 -9.17
N PRO A 45 -7.88 1.68 -9.77
CA PRO A 45 -8.66 0.74 -8.98
C PRO A 45 -7.71 -0.11 -8.15
N ILE A 46 -7.95 -0.17 -6.84
CA ILE A 46 -7.30 -1.13 -5.96
C ILE A 46 -7.93 -2.48 -6.31
N VAL A 47 -7.32 -3.22 -7.23
CA VAL A 47 -7.72 -4.59 -7.51
C VAL A 47 -7.25 -5.42 -6.32
N SER A 48 -8.19 -5.89 -5.51
CA SER A 48 -7.88 -6.83 -4.45
C SER A 48 -7.54 -8.19 -5.06
N GLU A 49 -6.45 -8.78 -4.58
CA GLU A 49 -6.04 -10.12 -5.00
C GLU A 49 -7.00 -11.14 -4.37
N THR A 50 -7.51 -12.09 -5.16
CA THR A 50 -8.26 -13.23 -4.63
C THR A 50 -7.40 -14.48 -4.71
N VAL A 51 -7.29 -15.20 -3.59
CA VAL A 51 -6.54 -16.46 -3.53
C VAL A 51 -7.47 -17.63 -3.25
N GLU A 52 -7.18 -18.78 -3.86
CA GLU A 52 -7.83 -20.04 -3.54
C GLU A 52 -7.07 -20.74 -2.43
N THR A 53 -7.76 -21.06 -1.34
CA THR A 53 -7.19 -21.80 -0.21
C THR A 53 -7.28 -23.32 -0.42
N GLY A 54 -6.50 -24.10 0.33
CA GLY A 54 -6.52 -25.57 0.27
C GLY A 54 -7.89 -26.22 0.54
N GLU A 55 -8.83 -25.48 1.15
CA GLU A 55 -10.22 -25.89 1.32
C GLU A 55 -11.11 -25.56 0.10
N HIS A 56 -10.53 -25.17 -1.04
CA HIS A 56 -11.22 -24.66 -2.25
C HIS A 56 -12.12 -23.46 -1.97
N ARG A 57 -11.72 -22.62 -1.01
CA ARG A 57 -12.41 -21.37 -0.68
C ARG A 57 -11.62 -20.21 -1.24
N PHE A 58 -12.27 -19.41 -2.09
CA PHE A 58 -11.76 -18.13 -2.54
C PHE A 58 -11.85 -17.11 -1.40
N VAL A 59 -10.73 -16.44 -1.13
CA VAL A 59 -10.65 -15.36 -0.14
C VAL A 59 -10.16 -14.10 -0.86
N ASP A 60 -10.97 -13.05 -0.74
CA ASP A 60 -10.58 -11.70 -1.14
C ASP A 60 -9.59 -11.13 -0.11
N LEU A 61 -8.42 -10.70 -0.57
CA LEU A 61 -7.35 -10.16 0.25
C LEU A 61 -7.45 -8.64 0.47
N GLU A 62 -8.55 -7.99 0.06
CA GLU A 62 -8.75 -6.52 0.22
C GLU A 62 -8.41 -6.01 1.63
N THR A 63 -8.78 -6.78 2.67
CA THR A 63 -8.58 -6.43 4.08
C THR A 63 -7.29 -6.95 4.69
N PHE A 64 -6.50 -7.71 3.92
CA PHE A 64 -5.31 -8.38 4.41
C PHE A 64 -4.05 -7.57 4.12
N GLU A 65 -3.18 -7.45 5.13
CA GLU A 65 -1.83 -6.97 4.95
C GLU A 65 -0.92 -8.12 4.49
N CYS A 66 -0.59 -8.14 3.20
CA CYS A 66 0.23 -9.18 2.59
C CYS A 66 1.72 -8.79 2.49
N ARG A 67 2.59 -9.75 2.81
CA ARG A 67 4.05 -9.63 2.73
C ARG A 67 4.62 -10.86 2.02
N ASP A 68 5.33 -10.63 0.93
CA ASP A 68 6.15 -11.66 0.31
C ASP A 68 7.38 -11.94 1.17
N ILE A 69 7.67 -13.22 1.36
CA ILE A 69 8.70 -13.70 2.28
C ILE A 69 9.85 -14.30 1.46
N THR A 70 10.98 -13.59 1.45
CA THR A 70 12.20 -14.03 0.74
C THR A 70 13.20 -14.74 1.65
N ARG A 71 13.11 -14.53 2.97
CA ARG A 71 14.04 -15.07 3.97
C ARG A 71 13.65 -16.45 4.53
N SER A 72 12.66 -17.12 3.93
CA SER A 72 12.16 -18.42 4.34
C SER A 72 12.05 -19.33 3.12
N THR A 73 12.46 -20.59 3.24
CA THR A 73 12.25 -21.60 2.20
C THR A 73 10.90 -22.31 2.32
N VAL A 74 10.17 -22.08 3.42
CA VAL A 74 8.87 -22.70 3.70
C VAL A 74 7.72 -21.75 3.39
N LEU A 75 7.80 -20.53 3.91
CA LEU A 75 6.76 -19.52 3.73
C LEU A 75 7.15 -18.63 2.57
N GLN A 76 6.28 -18.52 1.58
CA GLN A 76 6.47 -17.68 0.40
C GLN A 76 5.75 -16.34 0.54
N ARG A 77 4.59 -16.34 1.20
CA ARG A 77 3.77 -15.15 1.47
C ARG A 77 3.02 -15.32 2.79
N VAL A 78 2.84 -14.21 3.50
CA VAL A 78 2.03 -14.11 4.72
C VAL A 78 1.09 -12.94 4.56
N CYS A 79 -0.20 -13.18 4.72
CA CYS A 79 -1.27 -12.19 4.68
C CYS A 79 -2.00 -12.20 6.02
N TYR A 80 -2.17 -11.05 6.66
CA TYR A 80 -2.85 -10.96 7.95
C TYR A 80 -3.92 -9.87 7.98
N ASP A 81 -5.11 -10.24 8.45
CA ASP A 81 -6.16 -9.30 8.82
C ASP A 81 -6.27 -9.26 10.36
N PRO A 82 -5.88 -8.16 11.02
CA PRO A 82 -5.96 -8.02 12.48
C PRO A 82 -7.40 -7.90 13.00
N ALA A 83 -8.33 -7.35 12.21
CA ALA A 83 -9.73 -7.19 12.60
C ALA A 83 -10.43 -8.55 12.70
N GLN A 84 -10.15 -9.44 11.74
CA GLN A 84 -10.69 -10.80 11.74
C GLN A 84 -9.80 -11.83 12.46
N LYS A 85 -8.59 -11.43 12.88
CA LYS A 85 -7.55 -12.35 13.38
C LYS A 85 -7.32 -13.51 12.40
N ALA A 86 -7.34 -13.20 11.11
CA ALA A 86 -7.25 -14.18 10.03
C ALA A 86 -5.85 -14.13 9.43
N LEU A 87 -5.20 -15.29 9.40
CA LEU A 87 -3.88 -15.46 8.81
C LEU A 87 -4.01 -16.35 7.57
N ILE A 88 -3.47 -15.89 6.45
CA ILE A 88 -3.27 -16.69 5.25
C ILE A 88 -1.78 -16.83 4.99
N VAL A 89 -1.32 -18.04 4.68
CA VAL A 89 0.08 -18.30 4.33
C VAL A 89 0.17 -19.04 3.01
N ALA A 90 1.16 -18.69 2.19
CA ALA A 90 1.53 -19.47 1.02
C ALA A 90 2.71 -20.40 1.34
N VAL A 91 2.55 -21.69 1.09
CA VAL A 91 3.57 -22.73 1.23
C VAL A 91 3.56 -23.58 -0.03
N GLY A 92 4.69 -23.64 -0.73
CA GLY A 92 4.80 -24.45 -1.95
C GLY A 92 3.80 -24.08 -3.05
N GLY A 93 3.37 -22.81 -3.10
CA GLY A 93 2.38 -22.30 -4.05
C GLY A 93 0.92 -22.49 -3.63
N ALA A 94 0.64 -23.21 -2.54
CA ALA A 94 -0.70 -23.38 -2.00
C ALA A 94 -0.96 -22.40 -0.85
N TYR A 95 -2.19 -21.90 -0.75
CA TYR A 95 -2.61 -21.01 0.33
C TYR A 95 -3.41 -21.77 1.39
N ASP A 96 -3.04 -21.61 2.66
CA ASP A 96 -3.81 -22.11 3.80
C ASP A 96 -4.34 -20.94 4.64
N ARG A 97 -5.56 -21.07 5.17
CA ARG A 97 -6.18 -20.08 6.05
C ARG A 97 -6.24 -20.60 7.49
N TYR A 98 -5.96 -19.69 8.43
CA TYR A 98 -5.99 -19.91 9.87
C TYR A 98 -6.79 -18.81 10.55
N CYS A 99 -7.69 -19.18 11.46
CA CYS A 99 -8.56 -18.26 12.16
C CYS A 99 -8.15 -18.07 13.62
N GLY A 100 -8.37 -16.89 14.19
CA GLY A 100 -8.09 -16.62 15.60
C GLY A 100 -6.60 -16.45 15.92
N VAL A 101 -5.73 -16.26 14.91
CA VAL A 101 -4.31 -16.02 15.13
C VAL A 101 -4.10 -14.57 15.60
N THR A 102 -3.47 -14.38 16.76
CA THR A 102 -3.23 -13.05 17.33
C THR A 102 -2.11 -12.29 16.60
N ALA A 103 -2.18 -10.96 16.64
CA ALA A 103 -1.15 -10.09 16.06
C ALA A 103 0.25 -10.42 16.63
N ASP A 104 0.37 -10.59 17.96
CA ASP A 104 1.60 -11.01 18.63
C ASP A 104 2.17 -12.33 18.08
N THR A 105 1.32 -13.26 17.66
CA THR A 105 1.76 -14.53 17.08
C THR A 105 2.27 -14.34 15.65
N VAL A 106 1.64 -13.46 14.88
CA VAL A 106 2.10 -13.07 13.54
C VAL A 106 3.41 -12.28 13.63
N GLU A 107 3.53 -11.34 14.55
CA GLU A 107 4.78 -10.61 14.79
C GLU A 107 5.92 -11.56 15.16
N ARG A 108 5.68 -12.51 16.06
CA ARG A 108 6.68 -13.54 16.40
C ARG A 108 7.02 -14.44 15.21
N LEU A 109 6.05 -14.77 14.35
CA LEU A 109 6.31 -15.51 13.12
C LEU A 109 7.22 -14.70 12.18
N LEU A 110 6.88 -13.43 11.92
CA LEU A 110 7.63 -12.53 11.03
C LEU A 110 8.98 -12.10 11.61
N GLY A 111 9.15 -12.15 12.94
CA GLY A 111 10.40 -11.87 13.65
C GLY A 111 11.27 -13.11 13.87
N ALA A 112 10.77 -14.32 13.64
CA ALA A 112 11.47 -15.55 13.98
C ALA A 112 12.79 -15.71 13.16
N PRO A 113 13.88 -16.19 13.80
CA PRO A 113 15.12 -16.54 13.10
C PRO A 113 14.92 -17.59 12.00
N SER A 114 13.97 -18.50 12.20
CA SER A 114 13.51 -19.45 11.19
C SER A 114 11.98 -19.45 11.18
N MET A 115 11.40 -18.70 10.22
CA MET A 115 9.95 -18.55 10.11
C MET A 115 9.26 -19.90 9.86
N GLY A 116 9.84 -20.74 8.98
CA GLY A 116 9.31 -22.09 8.73
C GLY A 116 9.31 -22.99 9.97
N ARG A 117 10.35 -22.91 10.81
CA ARG A 117 10.39 -23.66 12.07
C ARG A 117 9.31 -23.20 13.04
N PHE A 118 9.16 -21.88 13.24
CA PHE A 118 8.11 -21.32 14.08
C PHE A 118 6.72 -21.72 13.58
N PHE A 119 6.48 -21.60 12.28
CA PHE A 119 5.22 -21.98 11.67
C PHE A 119 4.87 -23.46 11.91
N ASN A 120 5.82 -24.38 11.69
CA ASN A 120 5.59 -25.80 11.87
C ASN A 120 5.43 -26.21 13.35
N GLN A 121 6.18 -25.60 14.27
CA GLN A 121 6.19 -25.99 15.69
C GLN A 121 5.09 -25.31 16.51
N THR A 122 4.67 -24.10 16.12
CA THR A 122 3.66 -23.32 16.83
C THR A 122 2.34 -23.40 16.10
N ILE A 123 2.25 -22.85 14.89
CA ILE A 123 0.97 -22.66 14.20
C ILE A 123 0.39 -24.01 13.76
N LYS A 124 1.14 -24.86 13.04
CA LYS A 124 0.63 -26.17 12.62
C LYS A 124 0.29 -27.11 13.79
N ARG A 125 1.06 -27.05 14.87
CA ARG A 125 0.77 -27.82 16.09
C ARG A 125 -0.53 -27.36 16.74
N ASP A 126 -0.76 -26.05 16.78
CA ASP A 126 -1.98 -25.47 17.35
C ASP A 126 -3.22 -25.76 16.49
N VAL A 127 -3.04 -25.83 15.17
CA VAL A 127 -4.08 -26.31 14.24
C VAL A 127 -4.44 -27.76 14.53
N ALA A 128 -3.45 -28.64 14.72
CA ALA A 128 -3.70 -30.03 15.11
C ALA A 128 -4.41 -30.15 16.48
N ALA A 129 -4.23 -29.15 17.36
CA ALA A 129 -4.96 -29.01 18.62
C ALA A 129 -6.31 -28.27 18.49
N GLY A 130 -6.72 -27.89 17.28
CA GLY A 130 -8.00 -27.23 16.99
C GLY A 130 -8.03 -25.70 17.17
N ARG A 131 -6.93 -25.06 17.60
CA ARG A 131 -6.94 -23.65 18.02
C ARG A 131 -7.04 -22.62 16.89
N TYR A 132 -6.69 -23.00 15.66
CA TYR A 132 -6.73 -22.10 14.50
C TYR A 132 -7.56 -22.62 13.33
N VAL A 133 -8.43 -23.60 13.59
CA VAL A 133 -9.37 -24.09 12.59
C VAL A 133 -10.43 -23.04 12.34
N CYS A 134 -10.65 -22.71 11.08
CA CYS A 134 -11.72 -21.81 10.70
C CYS A 134 -13.07 -22.53 10.82
N GLY A 135 -13.98 -21.99 11.62
CA GLY A 135 -15.36 -22.46 11.61
C GLY A 135 -16.01 -22.16 10.25
N SER A 136 -16.95 -23.00 9.83
CA SER A 136 -17.90 -22.60 8.80
C SER A 136 -18.74 -21.46 9.35
N ALA A 137 -18.49 -20.24 8.91
CA ALA A 137 -19.37 -19.12 9.24
C ALA A 137 -20.78 -19.48 8.75
N LYS A 138 -21.74 -19.54 9.68
CA LYS A 138 -23.16 -19.56 9.33
C LYS A 138 -23.44 -18.22 8.65
N ALA A 139 -23.86 -18.24 7.39
CA ALA A 139 -24.44 -17.06 6.76
C ALA A 139 -25.63 -16.62 7.63
N LEU A 140 -25.59 -15.38 8.14
CA LEU A 140 -26.75 -14.73 8.74
C LEU A 140 -27.44 -13.90 7.67
#